data_AF-A0A4R8WME5-F1
#
_entry.id   AF-A0A4R8WME5-F1
#
_cell.length_a   1.000
_cell.length_b   1.000
_cell.length_c   1.000
_cell.angle_alpha   90.00
_cell.angle_beta   90.00
_cell.angle_gamma   90.00
#
_symmetry.space_group_name_H-M   'P 1'
#
loop_
_entity.id
_entity.type
_entity.pdbx_description
1 polymer ?
#
loop_
_entity_poly.entity_id
_entity_poly.type
_entity_poly.pdbx_seq_one_letter_code
_entity_poly.pdbx_strand_id
1 'polypeptide(L)'
;MVKQAAPGGFKFEPREFVAVRREFGRSSSPVRSAPGIQETDPRFLAAQLQHAVANAVREGVLALGLSLEDFVTRENAAESENSFPPGLTYDRLVRIQRGETLMQLADLVSWARRFDTVRAILTDERNWPAGCREQEQP
;
A
#
# COMPACT_ATOMS: atom_id res chain seq x y z
N MET A 1 38.36 -0.11 -6.49
CA MET A 1 37.63 -1.39 -6.31
C MET A 1 36.14 -1.10 -6.35
N VAL A 2 35.48 -1.41 -7.46
CA VAL A 2 34.01 -1.33 -7.54
C VAL A 2 33.46 -2.59 -6.88
N LYS A 3 32.78 -2.45 -5.74
CA LYS A 3 32.07 -3.57 -5.11
C LYS A 3 30.93 -3.96 -6.05
N GLN A 4 31.05 -5.12 -6.70
CA GLN A 4 29.94 -5.78 -7.38
C GLN A 4 28.80 -5.97 -6.38
N ALA A 5 27.63 -5.39 -6.67
CA ALA A 5 26.42 -5.67 -5.92
C ALA A 5 26.09 -7.17 -6.02
N ALA A 6 25.71 -7.78 -4.89
CA ALA A 6 25.36 -9.19 -4.85
C ALA A 6 24.20 -9.47 -5.86
N PRO A 7 24.26 -10.59 -6.59
CA PRO A 7 23.20 -10.95 -7.54
C PRO A 7 21.92 -11.27 -6.75
N GLY A 8 20.90 -10.44 -6.94
CA GLY A 8 19.58 -10.57 -6.31
C GLY A 8 19.01 -9.20 -5.98
N GLY A 9 18.11 -8.70 -6.84
CA GLY A 9 17.38 -7.47 -6.57
C GLY A 9 16.67 -7.56 -5.22
N PHE A 10 16.65 -6.45 -4.47
CA PHE A 10 15.96 -6.38 -3.19
C PHE A 10 14.47 -6.71 -3.38
N LYS A 11 14.04 -7.90 -2.90
CA LYS A 11 12.64 -8.30 -2.92
C LYS A 11 11.94 -7.76 -1.69
N PHE A 12 11.15 -6.71 -1.87
CA PHE A 12 10.36 -6.10 -0.80
C PHE A 12 8.95 -6.69 -0.76
N GLU A 13 8.65 -7.46 0.29
CA GLU A 13 7.30 -7.95 0.59
C GLU A 13 6.79 -7.23 1.86
N PRO A 14 5.91 -6.22 1.73
CA PRO A 14 5.42 -5.42 2.86
C PRO A 14 4.94 -6.25 4.06
N ARG A 15 4.24 -7.36 3.81
CA ARG A 15 3.72 -8.20 4.88
C ARG A 15 4.80 -8.89 5.73
N GLU A 16 6.05 -8.97 5.25
CA GLU A 16 7.16 -9.54 6.02
C GLU A 16 7.60 -8.60 7.15
N PHE A 17 7.20 -7.33 7.09
CA PHE A 17 7.55 -6.31 8.08
C PHE A 17 6.51 -6.19 9.21
N VAL A 18 5.41 -6.94 9.13
CA VAL A 18 4.31 -6.88 10.11
C VAL A 18 4.25 -8.16 10.97
N ALA A 19 3.83 -8.02 12.22
CA ALA A 19 3.75 -9.13 13.19
C ALA A 19 2.83 -10.27 12.72
N VAL A 20 1.67 -9.92 12.15
CA VAL A 20 0.64 -10.88 11.74
C VAL A 20 0.30 -10.68 10.27
N ARG A 21 1.01 -11.40 9.40
CA ARG A 21 0.91 -11.25 7.93
C ARG A 21 -0.51 -11.37 7.38
N ARG A 22 -1.32 -12.26 7.97
CA ARG A 22 -2.71 -12.53 7.54
C ARG A 22 -3.67 -11.37 7.77
N GLU A 23 -3.31 -10.40 8.60
CA GLU A 23 -4.13 -9.22 8.91
C GLU A 23 -3.89 -8.06 7.91
N PHE A 24 -2.83 -8.16 7.11
CA PHE A 24 -2.47 -7.15 6.13
C PHE A 24 -3.63 -6.86 5.16
N GLY A 25 -4.04 -5.61 5.04
CA GLY A 25 -5.15 -5.14 4.21
C GLY A 25 -6.55 -5.63 4.64
N ARG A 26 -6.65 -6.34 5.78
CA ARG A 26 -7.90 -6.96 6.28
C ARG A 26 -8.39 -6.41 7.62
N SER A 27 -7.60 -5.55 8.24
CA SER A 27 -7.92 -4.92 9.52
C SER A 27 -7.87 -3.40 9.38
N SER A 28 -8.80 -2.72 10.04
CA SER A 28 -8.79 -1.25 10.16
C SER A 28 -7.79 -0.74 11.20
N SER A 29 -7.31 -1.62 12.09
CA SER A 29 -6.30 -1.26 13.08
C SER A 29 -4.91 -1.14 12.44
N PRO A 30 -4.05 -0.24 12.96
CA PRO A 30 -2.62 -0.27 12.67
C PRO A 30 -2.02 -1.65 12.96
N VAL A 31 -1.06 -2.06 12.14
CA VAL A 31 -0.34 -3.31 12.33
C VAL A 31 0.85 -3.08 13.25
N ARG A 32 1.30 -4.12 13.94
CA ARG A 32 2.53 -4.06 14.74
C ARG A 32 3.73 -4.50 13.90
N SER A 33 4.92 -4.01 14.21
CA SER A 33 6.12 -4.47 13.53
C SER A 33 6.41 -5.96 13.80
N ALA A 34 7.04 -6.63 12.83
CA ALA A 34 7.51 -7.99 13.04
C ALA A 34 8.64 -8.05 14.09
N PRO A 35 8.85 -9.19 14.76
CA PRO A 35 9.93 -9.34 15.73
C PRO A 35 11.29 -8.90 15.17
N GLY A 36 11.98 -8.01 15.89
CA GLY A 36 13.30 -7.50 15.49
C GLY A 36 13.27 -6.31 14.51
N ILE A 37 12.08 -5.85 14.10
CA ILE A 37 11.92 -4.67 13.25
C ILE A 37 11.50 -3.49 14.13
N GLN A 38 12.24 -2.39 14.03
CA GLN A 38 11.90 -1.16 14.75
C GLN A 38 10.65 -0.52 14.15
N GLU A 39 9.78 0.05 14.99
CA GLU A 39 8.59 0.80 14.56
C GLU A 39 8.95 2.05 13.73
N THR A 40 10.19 2.54 13.84
CA THR A 40 10.73 3.64 13.05
C THR A 40 11.42 3.19 11.75
N ASP A 41 11.47 1.90 11.46
CA ASP A 41 12.07 1.39 10.22
C ASP A 41 11.24 1.88 9.01
N PRO A 42 11.84 2.60 8.04
CA PRO A 42 11.10 3.12 6.89
C PRO A 42 10.38 2.04 6.09
N ARG A 43 10.89 0.80 6.10
CA ARG A 43 10.27 -0.34 5.42
C ARG A 43 9.00 -0.80 6.13
N PHE A 44 9.00 -0.76 7.46
CA PHE A 44 7.80 -1.02 8.26
C PHE A 44 6.78 0.10 8.10
N LEU A 45 7.21 1.37 8.14
CA LEU A 45 6.32 2.51 7.91
C LEU A 45 5.68 2.46 6.51
N ALA A 46 6.44 2.10 5.48
CA ALA A 46 5.90 1.86 4.14
C ALA A 46 4.88 0.71 4.12
N ALA A 47 5.16 -0.39 4.83
CA ALA A 47 4.23 -1.50 4.97
C ALA A 47 2.94 -1.11 5.70
N GLN A 48 3.06 -0.28 6.75
CA GLN A 48 1.94 0.26 7.52
C GLN A 48 1.04 1.16 6.67
N LEU A 49 1.64 2.02 5.83
CA LEU A 49 0.90 2.85 4.89
C LEU A 49 0.20 1.99 3.83
N GLN A 50 0.91 1.02 3.23
CA GLN A 50 0.29 0.12 2.26
C GLN A 50 -0.83 -0.71 2.87
N HIS A 51 -0.70 -1.17 4.13
CA HIS A 51 -1.77 -1.85 4.86
C HIS A 51 -3.02 -0.97 4.98
N ALA A 52 -2.85 0.29 5.40
CA ALA A 52 -3.96 1.23 5.54
C ALA A 52 -4.68 1.48 4.21
N VAL A 53 -3.91 1.74 3.14
CA VAL A 53 -4.47 1.93 1.79
C VAL A 53 -5.17 0.65 1.30
N ALA A 54 -4.54 -0.52 1.49
CA ALA A 54 -5.12 -1.79 1.07
C ALA A 54 -6.46 -2.07 1.76
N ASN A 55 -6.53 -1.82 3.07
CA ASN A 55 -7.77 -1.93 3.82
C ASN A 55 -8.84 -0.92 3.33
N ALA A 56 -8.46 0.34 3.10
CA ALA A 56 -9.37 1.36 2.58
C ALA A 56 -9.93 1.02 1.20
N VAL A 57 -9.11 0.47 0.30
CA VAL A 57 -9.56 -0.03 -1.00
C VAL A 57 -10.54 -1.19 -0.81
N ARG A 58 -10.23 -2.15 0.06
CA ARG A 58 -11.11 -3.29 0.33
C ARG A 58 -12.48 -2.83 0.85
N GLU A 59 -12.48 -1.96 1.85
CA GLU A 59 -13.72 -1.40 2.42
C GLU A 59 -14.49 -0.56 1.39
N GLY A 60 -13.80 0.24 0.59
CA GLY A 60 -14.43 1.02 -0.49
C GLY A 60 -15.12 0.14 -1.53
N VAL A 61 -14.47 -0.95 -1.96
CA VAL A 61 -15.06 -1.91 -2.89
C VAL A 61 -16.27 -2.63 -2.27
N LEU A 62 -16.16 -3.03 -1.00
CA LEU A 62 -17.28 -3.66 -0.28
C LEU A 62 -18.47 -2.72 -0.09
N ALA A 63 -18.22 -1.42 0.17
CA ALA A 63 -19.26 -0.41 0.29
C ALA A 63 -20.04 -0.20 -1.03
N LEU A 64 -19.43 -0.51 -2.17
CA LEU A 64 -20.09 -0.53 -3.48
C LEU A 64 -20.89 -1.83 -3.73
N GLY A 65 -20.85 -2.79 -2.80
CA GLY A 65 -21.51 -4.09 -2.94
C GLY A 65 -20.84 -5.02 -3.95
N LEU A 66 -19.55 -4.81 -4.24
CA LEU A 66 -18.81 -5.55 -5.26
C LEU A 66 -17.74 -6.45 -4.63
N SER A 67 -17.38 -7.52 -5.33
CA SER A 67 -16.10 -8.18 -5.11
C SER A 67 -14.97 -7.35 -5.77
N LEU A 68 -13.71 -7.61 -5.40
CA LEU A 68 -12.57 -6.96 -6.05
C LEU A 68 -12.48 -7.34 -7.54
N GLU A 69 -12.83 -8.57 -7.89
CA GLU A 69 -12.83 -9.05 -9.28
C GLU A 69 -13.89 -8.34 -10.13
N ASP A 70 -15.11 -8.22 -9.59
CA ASP A 70 -16.21 -7.50 -10.27
C ASP A 70 -15.88 -6.02 -10.43
N PHE A 71 -15.29 -5.41 -9.39
CA PHE A 71 -14.85 -4.02 -9.45
C PHE A 71 -13.83 -3.79 -10.56
N VAL A 72 -12.79 -4.62 -10.64
CA VAL A 72 -11.74 -4.51 -11.66
C VAL A 72 -12.30 -4.73 -13.07
N THR A 73 -13.18 -5.72 -13.23
CA THR A 73 -13.83 -6.01 -14.50
C THR A 73 -14.66 -4.81 -14.97
N ARG A 74 -15.46 -4.22 -14.07
CA ARG A 74 -16.28 -3.04 -14.35
C ARG A 74 -15.43 -1.82 -14.74
N GLU A 75 -14.37 -1.55 -13.98
CA GLU A 75 -13.50 -0.39 -14.22
C GLU A 75 -12.70 -0.53 -15.54
N ASN A 76 -12.32 -1.75 -15.91
CA ASN A 76 -11.62 -1.99 -17.19
C ASN A 76 -12.56 -1.98 -18.40
N ALA A 77 -13.83 -2.34 -18.22
CA ALA A 77 -14.84 -2.27 -19.27
C ALA A 77 -15.29 -0.83 -19.56
N ALA A 78 -15.18 0.07 -18.58
CA ALA A 78 -15.41 1.48 -18.79
C ALA A 78 -14.25 2.05 -19.61
N GLU A 79 -14.43 2.26 -20.91
CA GLU A 79 -13.56 3.07 -21.78
C GLU A 79 -13.57 4.54 -21.30
N SER A 80 -13.02 4.78 -20.12
CA SER A 80 -13.03 6.06 -19.43
C SER A 80 -11.63 6.38 -18.92
N GLU A 81 -11.43 7.65 -18.59
CA GLU A 81 -10.21 8.14 -17.94
C GLU A 81 -9.92 7.46 -16.58
N ASN A 82 -10.89 6.71 -16.05
CA ASN A 82 -10.81 5.92 -14.84
C ASN A 82 -10.58 4.43 -15.10
N SER A 83 -10.06 4.03 -16.27
CA SER A 83 -9.53 2.67 -16.42
C SER A 83 -8.27 2.49 -15.55
N PHE A 84 -7.94 1.23 -15.21
CA PHE A 84 -6.70 0.96 -14.50
C PHE A 84 -5.49 1.08 -15.44
N PRO A 85 -4.32 1.52 -14.93
CA PRO A 85 -3.13 1.58 -15.75
C PRO A 85 -2.74 0.17 -16.25
N PRO A 86 -2.11 0.07 -17.44
CA PRO A 86 -1.61 -1.20 -17.94
C PRO A 86 -0.73 -1.93 -16.92
N GLY A 87 -0.95 -3.24 -16.74
CA GLY A 87 -0.21 -4.07 -15.79
C GLY A 87 -0.84 -4.20 -14.40
N LEU A 88 -1.92 -3.46 -14.11
CA LEU A 88 -2.69 -3.61 -12.87
C LEU A 88 -3.78 -4.69 -13.00
N THR A 89 -3.35 -5.95 -13.09
CA THR A 89 -4.26 -7.09 -13.18
C THR A 89 -4.92 -7.42 -11.83
N TYR A 90 -6.05 -8.14 -11.86
CA TYR A 90 -6.70 -8.64 -10.65
C TYR A 90 -5.72 -9.43 -9.74
N ASP A 91 -4.94 -10.36 -10.31
CA ASP A 91 -3.92 -11.12 -9.59
C ASP A 91 -2.89 -10.21 -8.89
N ARG A 92 -2.41 -9.17 -9.58
CA ARG A 92 -1.47 -8.21 -8.99
C ARG A 92 -2.14 -7.45 -7.84
N LEU A 93 -3.39 -7.04 -8.00
CA LEU A 93 -4.16 -6.38 -6.96
C LEU A 93 -4.36 -7.27 -5.74
N VAL A 94 -4.70 -8.54 -5.91
CA VAL A 94 -4.81 -9.50 -4.81
C VAL A 94 -3.49 -9.61 -4.05
N ARG A 95 -2.36 -9.67 -4.75
CA ARG A 95 -1.02 -9.72 -4.14
C ARG A 95 -0.68 -8.42 -3.39
N ILE A 96 -1.07 -7.26 -3.91
CA ILE A 96 -0.93 -5.96 -3.23
C ILE A 96 -1.76 -5.93 -1.94
N GLN A 97 -3.02 -6.35 -2.02
CA GLN A 97 -3.94 -6.39 -0.88
C GLN A 97 -3.45 -7.32 0.24
N ARG A 98 -2.67 -8.36 -0.12
CA ARG A 98 -2.05 -9.30 0.83
C ARG A 98 -0.64 -8.90 1.27
N GLY A 99 -0.11 -7.77 0.76
CA GLY A 99 1.25 -7.31 1.05
C GLY A 99 2.35 -8.24 0.51
N GLU A 100 2.04 -9.07 -0.50
CA GLU A 100 2.97 -9.97 -1.19
C GLU A 100 3.75 -9.28 -2.30
N THR A 101 3.32 -8.07 -2.67
CA THR A 101 4.04 -7.20 -3.59
C THR A 101 3.83 -5.76 -3.14
N LEU A 102 4.82 -4.92 -3.43
CA LEU A 102 4.76 -3.50 -3.13
C LEU A 102 3.74 -2.79 -4.03
N MET A 103 3.05 -1.82 -3.44
CA MET A 103 2.22 -0.88 -4.17
C MET A 103 3.13 0.20 -4.80
N GLN A 104 3.00 0.41 -6.10
CA GLN A 104 3.73 1.46 -6.82
C GLN A 104 3.01 2.80 -6.67
N LEU A 105 3.72 3.91 -6.90
CA LEU A 105 3.12 5.25 -6.84
C LEU A 105 1.93 5.41 -7.81
N ALA A 106 2.01 4.81 -8.99
CA ALA A 106 0.91 4.79 -9.96
C ALA A 106 -0.35 4.08 -9.42
N ASP A 107 -0.17 3.04 -8.60
CA ASP A 107 -1.28 2.34 -7.95
C ASP A 107 -1.95 3.26 -6.92
N LEU A 108 -1.15 3.97 -6.10
CA LEU A 108 -1.64 4.92 -5.10
C LEU A 108 -2.49 6.03 -5.74
N VAL A 109 -1.98 6.64 -6.81
CA VAL A 109 -2.71 7.68 -7.55
C VAL A 109 -4.00 7.11 -8.16
N SER A 110 -3.93 5.90 -8.71
CA SER A 110 -5.11 5.22 -9.27
C SER A 110 -6.19 5.00 -8.20
N TRP A 111 -5.81 4.59 -7.00
CA TRP A 111 -6.75 4.38 -5.90
C TRP A 111 -7.30 5.69 -5.33
N ALA A 112 -6.46 6.72 -5.17
CA ALA A 112 -6.88 8.02 -4.66
C ALA A 112 -7.89 8.74 -5.58
N ARG A 113 -7.86 8.44 -6.89
CA ARG A 113 -8.87 8.92 -7.85
C ARG A 113 -10.25 8.27 -7.65
N ARG A 114 -10.31 7.08 -7.06
CA ARG A 114 -11.54 6.26 -6.90
C ARG A 114 -12.13 6.32 -5.51
N PHE A 115 -11.28 6.42 -4.48
CA PHE A 115 -11.70 6.36 -3.09
C PHE A 115 -11.15 7.56 -2.31
N ASP A 116 -12.05 8.42 -1.84
CA ASP A 116 -11.69 9.59 -1.03
C ASP A 116 -10.97 9.19 0.26
N THR A 117 -11.30 8.03 0.85
CA THR A 117 -10.58 7.49 2.01
C THR A 117 -9.10 7.24 1.71
N VAL A 118 -8.77 6.75 0.50
CA VAL A 118 -7.37 6.56 0.10
C VAL A 118 -6.68 7.92 -0.03
N ARG A 119 -7.35 8.90 -0.65
CA ARG A 119 -6.82 10.27 -0.75
C ARG A 119 -6.54 10.85 0.63
N ALA A 120 -7.49 10.73 1.56
CA ALA A 120 -7.36 11.21 2.93
C ALA A 120 -6.16 10.57 3.66
N ILE A 121 -5.96 9.25 3.49
CA ILE A 121 -4.79 8.55 4.05
C ILE A 121 -3.47 9.15 3.53
N LEU A 122 -3.38 9.40 2.22
CA LEU A 122 -2.15 9.90 1.59
C LEU A 122 -1.83 11.35 1.96
N THR A 123 -2.85 12.16 2.24
CA THR A 123 -2.69 13.57 2.62
C THR A 123 -2.57 13.79 4.13
N ASP A 124 -2.76 12.74 4.95
CA ASP A 124 -2.66 12.85 6.41
C ASP A 124 -1.21 12.76 6.86
N GLU A 125 -0.68 13.88 7.33
CA GLU A 125 0.68 14.03 7.86
C GLU A 125 1.02 13.00 8.96
N ARG A 126 0.03 12.48 9.69
CA ARG A 126 0.24 11.47 10.74
C ARG A 126 0.65 10.10 10.19
N ASN A 127 0.41 9.84 8.91
CA ASN A 127 0.78 8.58 8.26
C ASN A 127 2.20 8.59 7.69
N TRP A 128 2.88 9.74 7.74
CA TRP A 128 4.25 9.91 7.28
C TRP A 128 5.20 9.91 8.48
N PRO A 129 6.44 9.38 8.35
CA PRO A 129 7.45 9.54 9.39
C PRO A 129 7.55 11.01 9.76
N ALA A 130 7.50 11.30 11.06
CA ALA A 130 7.68 12.66 11.56
C ALA A 130 8.93 13.23 10.90
N GLY A 131 8.75 14.32 10.15
CA GLY A 131 9.82 14.91 9.36
C GLY A 131 11.06 15.11 10.22
N CYS A 132 12.22 15.00 9.58
CA CYS A 132 13.48 15.55 10.06
C CYS A 132 13.29 17.09 10.17
N ARG A 133 12.48 17.55 11.13
CA ARG A 133 12.42 18.95 11.51
C ARG A 133 13.74 19.16 12.21
N GLU A 134 14.69 19.69 11.45
CA GLU A 134 15.86 20.35 12.02
C GLU A 134 15.35 21.17 13.19
N GLN A 135 15.97 20.93 14.34
CA GLN A 135 15.77 21.78 15.50
C GLN A 135 16.24 23.17 15.07
N GLU A 136 15.32 24.02 14.62
CA GLU A 136 15.49 25.46 14.70
C GLU A 136 15.50 25.78 16.19
N GLN A 137 16.68 25.64 16.79
CA GLN A 137 17.01 26.20 18.08
C GLN A 137 17.10 27.74 17.92
N PRO A 138 16.73 28.47 18.99
CA PRO A 138 16.12 29.80 18.93
C PRO A 138 17.03 30.93 18.44
#